data_AF-A0A7J4PEQ5-F1
#
_entry.id   AF-A0A7J4PEQ5-F1
#
_cell.length_a   1.000
_cell.length_b   1.000
_cell.length_c   1.000
_cell.angle_alpha   90.00
_cell.angle_beta   90.00
_cell.angle_gamma   90.00
#
_symmetry.space_group_name_H-M   'P 1'
#
loop_
_entity.id
_entity.type
_entity.pdbx_description
1 polymer ?
#
loop_
_entity_poly.entity_id
_entity_poly.type
_entity_poly.pdbx_seq_one_letter_code
_entity_poly.pdbx_strand_id
1 'polypeptide(L)' 'MDIEEVGPQGAKVVIYNSSGSRSYFINNKEKSIEPVCHYMAGLMAGIYAAYIGKPCESKETKCVAKGDEYCEFVITVI' A
#
# COMPACT_ATOMS: atom_id res chain seq x y z
N MET A 1 6.37 8.70 -4.87
CA MET A 1 5.13 8.23 -4.23
C MET A 1 4.06 9.09 -4.84
N ASP A 2 3.12 8.46 -5.52
CA ASP A 2 2.08 9.14 -6.28
C ASP A 2 0.76 8.87 -5.60
N ILE A 3 -0.03 9.92 -5.44
CA ILE A 3 -1.32 9.88 -4.75
C ILE A 3 -2.35 10.38 -5.74
N GLU A 4 -3.30 9.53 -6.09
CA GLU A 4 -4.45 9.86 -6.92
C GLU A 4 -5.71 9.80 -6.06
N GLU A 5 -6.49 10.87 -6.05
CA GLU A 5 -7.78 10.89 -5.36
C GLU A 5 -8.81 10.07 -6.16
N VAL A 6 -9.39 9.06 -5.52
CA VAL A 6 -10.40 8.17 -6.11
C VAL A 6 -11.77 8.63 -5.62
N GLY A 7 -12.21 9.79 -6.10
CA GLY A 7 -13.47 10.40 -5.71
C GLY A 7 -13.47 11.05 -4.31
N PRO A 8 -14.64 11.47 -3.79
CA PRO A 8 -14.72 12.37 -2.64
C PRO A 8 -14.23 11.78 -1.30
N GLN A 9 -13.99 10.47 -1.21
CA GLN A 9 -13.67 9.76 0.05
C GLN A 9 -12.73 8.55 -0.17
N GLY A 10 -11.96 8.52 -1.26
CA GLY A 10 -11.03 7.42 -1.55
C GLY A 10 -9.70 7.96 -2.08
N ALA A 11 -8.60 7.27 -1.80
CA ALA A 11 -7.30 7.56 -2.40
C ALA A 11 -6.61 6.29 -2.86
N LYS A 12 -5.89 6.41 -3.97
CA LYS A 12 -4.98 5.39 -4.48
C LYS A 12 -3.57 5.94 -4.33
N VAL A 13 -2.73 5.14 -3.71
CA VAL A 13 -1.36 5.51 -3.37
C VAL A 13 -0.41 4.51 -3.98
N VAL A 14 0.44 4.98 -4.88
CA VAL A 14 1.47 4.18 -5.54
C VAL A 14 2.82 4.49 -4.89
N ILE A 15 3.46 3.46 -4.36
CA ILE A 15 4.75 3.53 -3.72
C ILE A 15 5.78 2.80 -4.59
N TYR A 16 6.60 3.60 -5.28
CA TYR A 16 7.77 3.11 -6.00
C TYR A 16 8.94 2.87 -5.03
N ASN A 17 9.73 1.83 -5.30
CA ASN A 17 10.95 1.50 -4.56
C ASN A 17 10.76 1.30 -3.05
N SER A 18 9.69 0.61 -2.63
CA SER A 18 9.49 0.25 -1.22
C SER A 18 10.61 -0.69 -0.73
N SER A 19 11.52 -0.18 0.12
CA SER A 19 12.68 -0.92 0.64
C SER A 19 12.28 -2.21 1.37
N GLY A 20 11.14 -2.20 2.06
CA GLY A 20 10.61 -3.37 2.78
C GLY A 20 10.21 -4.50 1.84
N SER A 21 9.36 -4.22 0.85
CA SER A 21 8.95 -5.22 -0.15
C SER A 21 10.11 -5.68 -1.03
N ARG A 22 11.01 -4.76 -1.42
CA ARG A 22 12.21 -5.07 -2.21
C ARG A 22 13.16 -5.97 -1.44
N SER A 23 13.39 -5.69 -0.15
CA SER A 23 14.18 -6.54 0.74
C SER A 23 13.55 -7.92 0.88
N TYR A 24 12.23 -7.99 1.04
CA TYR A 24 11.53 -9.27 1.09
C TYR A 24 11.71 -10.07 -0.20
N PHE A 25 11.55 -9.44 -1.36
CA PHE A 25 11.74 -10.05 -2.67
C PHE A 25 13.20 -10.50 -2.93
N ILE A 26 14.19 -9.71 -2.50
CA ILE A 26 15.61 -10.03 -2.71
C ILE A 26 16.07 -11.14 -1.76
N ASN A 27 15.57 -11.15 -0.51
CA ASN A 27 15.99 -12.11 0.51
C ASN A 27 15.20 -13.43 0.48
N ASN A 28 13.98 -13.44 -0.07
CA ASN A 28 13.26 -14.68 -0.36
C ASN A 28 13.54 -15.13 -1.80
N LYS A 29 13.98 -16.39 -1.96
CA LYS A 29 14.18 -16.99 -3.30
C LYS A 29 12.87 -17.15 -4.08
N GLU A 30 11.73 -17.10 -3.38
CA GLU A 30 10.40 -17.31 -3.94
C GLU A 30 9.54 -16.05 -3.77
N LYS A 31 8.68 -15.81 -4.76
CA LYS A 31 7.71 -14.71 -4.71
C LYS A 31 6.69 -14.96 -3.59
N SER A 32 6.33 -13.89 -2.88
CA SER A 32 5.21 -13.98 -1.94
C SER A 32 3.90 -14.20 -2.70
N ILE A 33 3.01 -15.02 -2.14
CA ILE A 33 1.67 -15.24 -2.69
C ILE A 33 0.77 -14.05 -2.35
N GLU A 34 1.01 -13.43 -1.20
CA GLU A 34 0.25 -12.31 -0.66
C GLU A 34 1.08 -11.02 -0.50
N PRO A 35 0.44 -9.84 -0.53
CA PRO A 35 1.11 -8.59 -0.22
C PRO A 35 1.69 -8.59 1.20
N VAL A 36 2.94 -8.16 1.35
CA VAL A 36 3.68 -8.25 2.63
C VAL A 36 3.78 -6.91 3.37
N CYS A 37 3.35 -5.79 2.78
CA CYS A 37 3.53 -4.45 3.35
C CYS A 37 2.36 -4.04 4.28
N HIS A 38 1.98 -4.91 5.22
CA HIS A 38 0.89 -4.64 6.17
C HIS A 38 1.14 -3.39 7.04
N TYR A 39 2.40 -3.16 7.44
CA TYR A 39 2.76 -1.98 8.22
C TYR A 39 2.50 -0.68 7.43
N MET A 40 2.90 -0.64 6.16
CA MET A 40 2.64 0.52 5.29
C MET A 40 1.15 0.68 5.02
N ALA A 41 0.41 -0.41 4.81
CA ALA A 41 -1.04 -0.34 4.66
C ALA A 41 -1.68 0.33 5.90
N GLY A 42 -1.36 -0.14 7.11
CA GLY A 42 -1.87 0.46 8.35
C GLY A 42 -1.46 1.92 8.54
N LEU A 43 -0.21 2.26 8.24
CA LEU A 43 0.28 3.64 8.30
C LEU A 43 -0.50 4.56 7.36
N MET A 44 -0.72 4.13 6.12
CA MET A 44 -1.46 4.90 5.12
C MET A 44 -2.93 5.07 5.51
N ALA A 45 -3.57 4.03 6.03
CA ALA A 45 -4.93 4.10 6.57
C ALA A 45 -5.03 5.13 7.71
N GLY A 46 -4.07 5.12 8.65
CA GLY A 46 -4.04 6.06 9.77
C GLY A 46 -3.82 7.51 9.35
N ILE A 47 -2.88 7.76 8.43
CA ILE A 47 -2.62 9.10 7.88
C ILE A 47 -3.87 9.65 7.20
N TYR A 48 -4.50 8.84 6.35
CA TYR A 48 -5.68 9.27 5.60
C TYR A 48 -6.90 9.44 6.51
N ALA A 49 -7.04 8.59 7.54
CA ALA A 49 -8.08 8.74 8.54
C ALA A 49 -7.94 10.05 9.34
N ALA A 50 -6.71 10.42 9.69
CA ALA A 50 -6.43 11.70 10.35
C ALA A 50 -6.71 12.91 9.43
N TYR A 51 -6.46 12.77 8.13
CA TYR A 51 -6.70 13.82 7.15
C TYR A 51 -8.19 14.04 6.86
N ILE A 52 -8.95 12.96 6.65
CA ILE A 52 -10.40 13.02 6.36
C ILE A 52 -11.24 13.20 7.64
N GLY A 53 -10.70 12.83 8.81
CA GLY A 53 -11.43 12.81 10.08
C GLY A 53 -12.45 11.67 10.17
N LYS A 54 -12.32 10.65 9.32
CA LYS A 54 -13.16 9.44 9.30
C LYS A 54 -12.28 8.21 9.35
N PRO A 55 -12.75 7.10 9.95
CA PRO A 55 -12.01 5.85 9.89
C PRO A 55 -11.79 5.44 8.43
N CYS A 56 -10.58 4.98 8.12
CA CYS A 56 -10.20 4.54 6.78
C CYS A 56 -9.54 3.17 6.90
N GLU A 57 -9.69 2.37 5.85
CA GLU A 57 -8.95 1.14 5.62
C GLU A 57 -8.04 1.31 4.41
N SER A 58 -6.89 0.64 4.41
CA SER A 58 -5.95 0.62 3.29
C SER A 58 -5.64 -0.82 2.93
N LYS A 59 -5.73 -1.14 1.64
CA LYS A 59 -5.48 -2.48 1.10
C LYS A 59 -4.38 -2.42 0.05
N GLU A 60 -3.34 -3.22 0.23
CA GLU A 60 -2.29 -3.40 -0.78
C GLU A 60 -2.82 -4.27 -1.93
N THR A 61 -2.91 -3.70 -3.13
CA THR A 61 -3.41 -4.37 -4.34
C THR A 61 -2.29 -4.94 -5.20
N LYS A 62 -1.13 -4.28 -5.22
CA LYS A 62 0.10 -4.71 -5.91
C LYS A 62 1.27 -4.68 -4.95
N CYS A 63 2.20 -5.63 -5.10
CA CYS A 63 3.37 -5.72 -4.23
C CYS A 63 4.61 -6.19 -4.98
N VAL A 64 5.74 -5.51 -4.79
CA VAL A 64 7.03 -5.93 -5.36
C VAL A 64 7.42 -7.34 -4.89
N ALA A 65 7.03 -7.73 -3.67
CA ALA A 65 7.28 -9.08 -3.15
C ALA A 65 6.55 -10.18 -3.92
N LYS A 66 5.40 -9.87 -4.54
CA LYS A 66 4.67 -10.77 -5.45
C LYS A 66 5.28 -10.79 -6.86
N GLY A 67 6.20 -9.87 -7.15
CA GLY A 67 6.78 -9.65 -8.47
C GLY A 67 6.08 -8.58 -9.30
N ASP A 68 5.22 -7.76 -8.69
CA ASP A 68 4.70 -6.54 -9.34
C ASP A 68 5.81 -5.47 -9.46
N GLU A 69 5.68 -4.53 -10.38
CA GLU A 69 6.71 -3.49 -10.61
C GLU A 69 6.82 -2.48 -9.46
N TYR A 70 5.73 -2.28 -8.71
CA TYR A 70 5.61 -1.34 -7.61
C TYR A 70 4.58 -1.83 -6.58
N CYS A 71 4.59 -1.21 -5.40
CA CYS A 71 3.54 -1.43 -4.41
C CYS A 71 2.41 -0.42 -4.63
N GLU A 72 1.16 -0.88 -4.62
CA GLU A 72 -0.03 -0.05 -4.76
C GLU A 72 -0.96 -0.29 -3.58
N PHE A 73 -1.46 0.80 -3.00
CA PHE A 73 -2.36 0.80 -1.86
C PHE A 73 -3.62 1.57 -2.23
N VAL A 74 -4.77 0.97 -1.97
CA VAL A 74 -6.07 1.61 -2.14
C VAL A 74 -6.64 1.88 -0.76
N ILE A 75 -6.96 3.14 -0.50
CA ILE A 75 -7.51 3.64 0.75
C ILE A 75 -8.98 3.96 0.54
N THR A 76 -9.83 3.43 1.41
CA THR A 76 -11.28 3.65 1.42
C THR A 76 -11.73 4.06 2.80
N VAL A 77 -12.60 5.07 2.87
CA VAL A 77 -13.31 5.42 4.12
C VAL A 77 -14.29 4.30 4.47
N ILE A 78 -14.38 3.97 5.77
CA ILE A 78 -15.34 3.00 6.32
C ILE A 78 -16.48 3.66 7.09
#